data_AF-A0A9E3MR52-F1
#
_entry.id   AF-A0A9E3MR52-F1
#
_cell.length_a   1.000
_cell.length_b   1.000
_cell.length_c   1.000
_cell.angle_alpha   90.00
_cell.angle_beta   90.00
_cell.angle_gamma   90.00
#
_symmetry.space_group_name_H-M   'P 1'
#
loop_
_entity.id
_entity.type
_entity.pdbx_description
1 polymer ?
#
loop_
_entity_poly.entity_id
_entity_poly.type
_entity_poly.pdbx_seq_one_letter_code
_entity_poly.pdbx_strand_id
1 'polypeptide(L)'
;AHEMAHMWFGDLVTLRWWDDIWLNESFAEYMGYQTLTEATRFTDTWVDFGVMRKGWGYDADQRPSTHPVAPEEVDDTASALLNFDGISYAKGASALRQLVTWLGEKDFLAGINTHFARHKFSNATLADFIDSLASATERDVHAWADAWLRTTGVDTLRPTITRAAEGTYTLQVEHQGSRPHRIAVGLYDQDVADEGRHLVLRERLDLDVPRTESQGPLPIGKRPALLLLNDGDLTYAKVRFDAESFTAVTESLSGLPSPLTRAVVWNALRDAVRDGELPPAAYLEAARAHLPHETDLALVQGVLAFASTYVADRYVTPEQRPAALATLSSLCRDLIRRTEDGDNPGLRLIAVRHCINATSQPDTIAAWLADGTVPGGPELDPELRWRVLARLAVLGATDETAIAAELERDPSATGQEGAARCRAALPTEEAKAQAWEAMFTHDDLSNYLFTATAQGFWQPEQTELVRQYVPRYYEDAVALAARRGPAIADAAGRWAFPDYAIDEDNQALGQACLRDADLIPALRRKLVDQLDDLGRALRVRQK
;
A
#
# COMPACT_ATOMS: atom_id res chain seq x y z
N ALA A 1 2.02 17.40 11.18
CA ALA A 1 1.11 18.04 10.22
C ALA A 1 -0.30 17.48 10.39
N HIS A 2 -0.50 16.15 10.27
CA HIS A 2 -1.79 15.47 10.53
C HIS A 2 -2.47 15.93 11.84
N GLU A 3 -1.83 15.71 12.99
CA GLU A 3 -2.38 16.15 14.30
C GLU A 3 -2.63 17.66 14.41
N MET A 4 -1.87 18.48 13.68
CA MET A 4 -2.10 19.93 13.68
C MET A 4 -3.33 20.30 12.87
N ALA A 5 -3.67 19.54 11.81
CA ALA A 5 -4.89 19.74 11.05
C ALA A 5 -6.15 19.41 11.88
N HIS A 6 -6.05 18.46 12.81
CA HIS A 6 -7.14 18.13 13.74
C HIS A 6 -7.58 19.29 14.64
N MET A 7 -6.67 20.23 14.92
CA MET A 7 -7.01 21.47 15.65
C MET A 7 -8.14 22.27 14.95
N TRP A 8 -8.32 22.07 13.64
CA TRP A 8 -9.43 22.63 12.86
C TRP A 8 -10.52 21.61 12.54
N PHE A 9 -10.15 20.49 11.89
CA PHE A 9 -11.06 19.40 11.52
C PHE A 9 -11.02 18.29 12.58
N GLY A 10 -11.91 18.39 13.55
CA GLY A 10 -11.98 17.50 14.70
C GLY A 10 -12.23 18.26 15.99
N ASP A 11 -11.38 19.26 16.28
CA ASP A 11 -11.45 20.03 17.53
C ASP A 11 -12.29 21.31 17.40
N LEU A 12 -11.97 22.17 16.42
CA LEU A 12 -12.71 23.41 16.22
C LEU A 12 -14.12 23.15 15.66
N VAL A 13 -14.23 22.22 14.72
CA VAL A 13 -15.51 21.71 14.21
C VAL A 13 -15.45 20.19 14.30
N THR A 14 -16.36 19.60 15.05
CA THR A 14 -16.41 18.16 15.28
C THR A 14 -17.56 17.54 14.49
N LEU A 15 -17.38 16.34 13.92
CA LEU A 15 -18.49 15.56 13.39
C LEU A 15 -19.65 15.44 14.40
N ARG A 16 -20.88 15.33 13.90
CA ARG A 16 -22.05 15.07 14.74
C ARG A 16 -22.15 13.62 15.19
N TRP A 17 -21.79 12.68 14.32
CA TRP A 17 -21.79 11.24 14.58
C TRP A 17 -20.76 10.52 13.69
N TRP A 18 -20.43 9.29 14.05
CA TRP A 18 -19.28 8.53 13.52
C TRP A 18 -19.39 8.13 12.05
N ASP A 19 -20.56 8.25 11.44
CA ASP A 19 -20.75 8.15 9.99
C ASP A 19 -19.93 9.21 9.21
N ASP A 20 -19.61 10.33 9.85
CA ASP A 20 -18.78 11.40 9.30
C ASP A 20 -17.32 11.38 9.79
N ILE A 21 -16.84 10.28 10.38
CA ILE A 21 -15.46 10.21 10.93
C ILE A 21 -14.37 10.45 9.88
N TRP A 22 -14.65 10.11 8.63
CA TRP A 22 -13.75 10.37 7.50
C TRP A 22 -13.44 11.86 7.36
N LEU A 23 -14.38 12.77 7.67
CA LEU A 23 -14.17 14.21 7.54
C LEU A 23 -13.05 14.70 8.46
N ASN A 24 -12.83 14.03 9.59
CA ASN A 24 -11.66 14.29 10.43
C ASN A 24 -10.40 13.66 9.83
N GLU A 25 -10.41 12.33 9.65
CA GLU A 25 -9.19 11.57 9.34
C GLU A 25 -8.69 11.81 7.92
N SER A 26 -9.58 11.77 6.92
CA SER A 26 -9.23 12.04 5.53
C SER A 26 -8.72 13.46 5.34
N PHE A 27 -9.35 14.43 6.02
CA PHE A 27 -8.98 15.83 5.89
C PHE A 27 -7.65 16.12 6.59
N ALA A 28 -7.44 15.56 7.78
CA ALA A 28 -6.16 15.65 8.46
C ALA A 28 -5.04 14.97 7.66
N GLU A 29 -5.31 13.84 7.01
CA GLU A 29 -4.32 13.18 6.16
C GLU A 29 -4.00 14.00 4.91
N TYR A 30 -5.02 14.45 4.16
CA TYR A 30 -4.85 15.32 2.99
C TYR A 30 -4.05 16.58 3.34
N MET A 31 -4.48 17.31 4.37
CA MET A 31 -3.80 18.52 4.83
C MET A 31 -2.41 18.23 5.38
N GLY A 32 -2.22 17.05 5.98
CA GLY A 32 -0.92 16.57 6.43
C GLY A 32 0.09 16.52 5.29
N TYR A 33 -0.27 15.86 4.19
CA TYR A 33 0.58 15.77 3.00
C TYR A 33 0.75 17.12 2.29
N GLN A 34 -0.35 17.87 2.09
CA GLN A 34 -0.32 19.18 1.44
C GLN A 34 0.57 20.18 2.18
N THR A 35 0.38 20.31 3.50
CA THR A 35 1.13 21.27 4.33
C THR A 35 2.61 20.91 4.38
N LEU A 36 2.97 19.61 4.46
CA LEU A 36 4.37 19.20 4.42
C LEU A 36 5.02 19.58 3.08
N THR A 37 4.32 19.30 1.97
CA THR A 37 4.80 19.62 0.61
C THR A 37 5.04 21.13 0.43
N GLU A 38 4.13 21.98 0.90
CA GLU A 38 4.18 23.42 0.64
C GLU A 38 4.99 24.22 1.67
N ALA A 39 4.97 23.82 2.94
CA ALA A 39 5.47 24.62 4.04
C ALA A 39 6.80 24.11 4.63
N THR A 40 7.37 23.03 4.09
CA THR A 40 8.62 22.44 4.59
C THR A 40 9.63 22.18 3.49
N ARG A 41 10.83 21.73 3.87
CA ARG A 41 11.87 21.29 2.93
C ARG A 41 11.57 19.95 2.25
N PHE A 42 10.51 19.24 2.66
CA PHE A 42 10.14 17.94 2.13
C PHE A 42 9.02 18.11 1.10
N THR A 43 9.40 18.33 -0.17
CA THR A 43 8.48 18.72 -1.24
C THR A 43 7.83 17.56 -1.99
N ASP A 44 8.31 16.33 -1.79
CA ASP A 44 7.88 15.15 -2.55
C ASP A 44 7.00 14.19 -1.72
N THR A 45 6.35 14.66 -0.65
CA THR A 45 5.56 13.78 0.24
C THR A 45 4.39 13.09 -0.47
N TRP A 46 3.85 13.68 -1.54
CA TRP A 46 2.84 13.02 -2.38
C TRP A 46 3.34 11.76 -3.08
N VAL A 47 4.65 11.58 -3.25
CA VAL A 47 5.24 10.34 -3.79
C VAL A 47 5.05 9.19 -2.81
N ASP A 48 5.31 9.43 -1.52
CA ASP A 48 5.04 8.49 -0.43
C ASP A 48 3.55 8.15 -0.33
N PHE A 49 2.69 9.17 -0.39
CA PHE A 49 1.24 8.94 -0.43
C PHE A 49 0.86 8.03 -1.60
N GLY A 50 1.35 8.34 -2.80
CA GLY A 50 1.06 7.60 -4.01
C GLY A 50 1.45 6.12 -3.90
N VAL A 51 2.70 5.81 -3.53
CA VAL A 51 3.22 4.44 -3.58
C VAL A 51 2.92 3.60 -2.33
N MET A 52 2.76 4.23 -1.16
CA MET A 52 2.51 3.51 0.10
C MET A 52 1.04 3.60 0.55
N ARG A 53 0.50 4.81 0.69
CA ARG A 53 -0.84 5.02 1.28
C ARG A 53 -1.94 4.62 0.31
N LYS A 54 -1.85 5.05 -0.95
CA LYS A 54 -2.88 4.81 -1.95
C LYS A 54 -3.07 3.32 -2.25
N GLY A 55 -1.99 2.55 -2.30
CA GLY A 55 -2.03 1.10 -2.44
C GLY A 55 -2.82 0.42 -1.31
N TRP A 56 -2.65 0.87 -0.06
CA TRP A 56 -3.45 0.40 1.07
C TRP A 56 -4.93 0.74 0.92
N GLY A 57 -5.25 1.96 0.48
CA GLY A 57 -6.62 2.35 0.15
C GLY A 57 -7.22 1.47 -0.93
N TYR A 58 -6.51 1.22 -2.04
CA TYR A 58 -6.98 0.34 -3.11
C TYR A 58 -7.24 -1.09 -2.65
N ASP A 59 -6.42 -1.62 -1.76
CA ASP A 59 -6.62 -2.97 -1.24
C ASP A 59 -7.85 -3.04 -0.35
N ALA A 60 -8.04 -2.07 0.55
CA ALA A 60 -9.21 -1.99 1.41
C ALA A 60 -10.52 -1.87 0.61
N ASP A 61 -10.55 -0.97 -0.38
CA ASP A 61 -11.77 -0.69 -1.15
C ASP A 61 -12.16 -1.80 -2.13
N GLN A 62 -11.24 -2.73 -2.44
CA GLN A 62 -11.50 -3.90 -3.28
C GLN A 62 -11.83 -5.17 -2.51
N ARG A 63 -11.66 -5.16 -1.18
CA ARG A 63 -12.00 -6.30 -0.33
C ARG A 63 -13.51 -6.32 -0.03
N PRO A 64 -14.07 -7.48 0.37
CA PRO A 64 -15.51 -7.56 0.63
C PRO A 64 -15.97 -6.74 1.86
N SER A 65 -15.05 -6.37 2.77
CA SER A 65 -15.37 -5.45 3.87
C SER A 65 -15.39 -3.96 3.49
N THR A 66 -15.26 -3.65 2.20
CA THR A 66 -15.35 -2.28 1.68
C THR A 66 -16.60 -1.54 2.18
N HIS A 67 -16.46 -0.24 2.36
CA HIS A 67 -17.54 0.67 2.71
C HIS A 67 -17.34 2.03 2.02
N PRO A 68 -18.40 2.84 1.87
CA PRO A 68 -18.25 4.21 1.39
C PRO A 68 -17.32 5.02 2.31
N VAL A 69 -16.71 6.09 1.77
CA VAL A 69 -15.92 7.02 2.59
C VAL A 69 -16.81 7.67 3.66
N ALA A 70 -18.03 8.05 3.28
CA ALA A 70 -19.08 8.50 4.17
C ALA A 70 -20.25 7.51 4.11
N PRO A 71 -20.32 6.47 4.96
CA PRO A 71 -21.50 5.60 5.04
C PRO A 71 -22.73 6.41 5.48
N GLU A 72 -23.93 6.03 5.03
CA GLU A 72 -25.18 6.74 5.39
C GLU A 72 -25.48 6.66 6.88
N GLU A 73 -25.23 5.49 7.47
CA GLU A 73 -25.46 5.23 8.89
C GLU A 73 -24.34 4.35 9.45
N VAL A 74 -23.97 4.61 10.70
CA VAL A 74 -23.10 3.76 11.52
C VAL A 74 -23.81 3.52 12.83
N ASP A 75 -24.24 2.27 13.06
CA ASP A 75 -25.14 1.91 14.15
C ASP A 75 -24.55 2.18 15.53
N ASP A 76 -23.26 1.88 15.71
CA ASP A 76 -22.58 2.00 16.99
C ASP A 76 -21.08 2.29 16.87
N THR A 77 -20.46 2.56 18.02
CA THR A 77 -19.03 2.87 18.11
C THR A 77 -18.13 1.69 17.74
N ALA A 78 -18.59 0.45 17.91
CA ALA A 78 -17.80 -0.72 17.53
C ALA A 78 -17.73 -0.88 16.01
N SER A 79 -18.82 -0.62 15.31
CA SER A 79 -18.84 -0.52 13.84
C SER A 79 -18.00 0.65 13.35
N ALA A 80 -18.07 1.81 14.01
CA ALA A 80 -17.23 2.97 13.69
C ALA A 80 -15.73 2.66 13.76
N LEU A 81 -15.30 1.92 14.80
CA LEU A 81 -13.89 1.53 14.98
C LEU A 81 -13.35 0.69 13.81
N LEU A 82 -14.21 -0.07 13.12
CA LEU A 82 -13.80 -0.87 11.96
C LEU A 82 -13.57 -0.02 10.71
N ASN A 83 -14.06 1.22 10.68
CA ASN A 83 -13.89 2.13 9.55
C ASN A 83 -12.59 2.95 9.64
N PHE A 84 -11.77 2.79 10.69
CA PHE A 84 -10.42 3.36 10.75
C PHE A 84 -9.45 2.53 9.90
N ASP A 85 -9.62 2.58 8.59
CA ASP A 85 -8.86 1.79 7.64
C ASP A 85 -8.46 2.58 6.37
N GLY A 86 -7.97 1.88 5.35
CA GLY A 86 -7.46 2.51 4.13
C GLY A 86 -8.51 3.33 3.37
N ILE A 87 -9.80 3.15 3.65
CA ILE A 87 -10.87 3.93 3.04
C ILE A 87 -10.97 5.31 3.69
N SER A 88 -11.13 5.38 5.02
CA SER A 88 -11.25 6.66 5.76
C SER A 88 -9.97 7.48 5.77
N TYR A 89 -8.84 6.84 5.52
CA TYR A 89 -7.54 7.49 5.39
C TYR A 89 -7.22 7.76 3.90
N ALA A 90 -6.69 6.76 3.20
CA ALA A 90 -6.11 6.95 1.88
C ALA A 90 -7.14 7.26 0.78
N LYS A 91 -8.28 6.54 0.72
CA LYS A 91 -9.32 6.82 -0.29
C LYS A 91 -9.95 8.19 -0.04
N GLY A 92 -10.29 8.51 1.21
CA GLY A 92 -10.86 9.80 1.55
C GLY A 92 -9.90 10.98 1.32
N ALA A 93 -8.61 10.84 1.65
CA ALA A 93 -7.60 11.85 1.30
C ALA A 93 -7.45 12.02 -0.22
N SER A 94 -7.53 10.92 -0.98
CA SER A 94 -7.56 10.96 -2.44
C SER A 94 -8.83 11.63 -2.99
N ALA A 95 -9.98 11.40 -2.34
CA ALA A 95 -11.24 12.06 -2.69
C ALA A 95 -11.18 13.57 -2.41
N LEU A 96 -10.57 14.01 -1.32
CA LEU A 96 -10.34 15.43 -1.05
C LEU A 96 -9.38 16.07 -2.06
N ARG A 97 -8.28 15.38 -2.40
CA ARG A 97 -7.37 15.84 -3.45
C ARG A 97 -8.07 15.99 -4.80
N GLN A 98 -8.94 15.04 -5.11
CA GLN A 98 -9.78 15.06 -6.30
C GLN A 98 -10.80 16.20 -6.26
N LEU A 99 -11.42 16.45 -5.11
CA LEU A 99 -12.38 17.55 -4.89
C LEU A 99 -11.71 18.91 -5.09
N VAL A 100 -10.51 19.10 -4.53
CA VAL A 100 -9.70 20.32 -4.70
C VAL A 100 -9.32 20.51 -6.16
N THR A 101 -8.93 19.43 -6.85
CA THR A 101 -8.59 19.47 -8.28
C THR A 101 -9.82 19.79 -9.14
N TRP A 102 -10.99 19.29 -8.77
CA TRP A 102 -12.24 19.45 -9.51
C TRP A 102 -12.89 20.82 -9.28
N LEU A 103 -12.87 21.36 -8.06
CA LEU A 103 -13.36 22.69 -7.72
C LEU A 103 -12.39 23.81 -8.12
N GLY A 104 -11.09 23.56 -7.96
CA GLY A 104 -10.07 24.60 -7.90
C GLY A 104 -9.82 25.05 -6.46
N GLU A 105 -8.54 25.24 -6.13
CA GLU A 105 -8.08 25.51 -4.77
C GLU A 105 -8.74 26.75 -4.14
N LYS A 106 -8.90 27.83 -4.91
CA LYS A 106 -9.51 29.07 -4.44
C LYS A 106 -10.94 28.87 -3.94
N ASP A 107 -11.76 28.17 -4.73
CA ASP A 107 -13.18 27.97 -4.42
C ASP A 107 -13.33 26.95 -3.29
N PHE A 108 -12.48 25.92 -3.27
CA PHE A 108 -12.37 25.00 -2.13
C PHE A 108 -12.06 25.74 -0.82
N LEU A 109 -11.01 26.56 -0.77
CA LEU A 109 -10.63 27.32 0.43
C LEU A 109 -11.72 28.32 0.86
N ALA A 110 -12.42 28.95 -0.09
CA ALA A 110 -13.55 29.82 0.21
C ALA A 110 -14.70 29.03 0.88
N GLY A 111 -14.99 27.82 0.41
CA GLY A 111 -15.95 26.91 1.02
C GLY A 111 -15.53 26.45 2.43
N ILE A 112 -14.25 26.10 2.63
CA ILE A 112 -13.69 25.74 3.95
C ILE A 112 -13.83 26.90 4.95
N ASN A 113 -13.48 28.13 4.54
CA ASN A 113 -13.63 29.31 5.39
C ASN A 113 -15.10 29.55 5.78
N THR A 114 -16.03 29.33 4.84
CA THR A 114 -17.47 29.42 5.09
C THR A 114 -17.92 28.37 6.11
N HIS A 115 -17.45 27.13 5.98
CA HIS A 115 -17.75 26.06 6.93
C HIS A 115 -17.29 26.41 8.35
N PHE A 116 -16.05 26.84 8.53
CA PHE A 116 -15.56 27.25 9.84
C PHE A 116 -16.31 28.46 10.41
N ALA A 117 -16.65 29.43 9.59
CA ALA A 117 -17.41 30.59 10.04
C ALA A 117 -18.79 30.19 10.60
N ARG A 118 -19.43 29.16 10.00
CA ARG A 118 -20.75 28.65 10.39
C ARG A 118 -20.69 27.74 11.61
N HIS A 119 -19.67 26.89 11.74
CA HIS A 119 -19.69 25.75 12.68
C HIS A 119 -18.62 25.77 13.77
N LYS A 120 -17.72 26.76 13.81
CA LYS A 120 -16.67 26.83 14.85
C LYS A 120 -17.23 26.68 16.27
N PHE A 121 -16.54 25.89 17.09
CA PHE A 121 -16.91 25.51 18.46
C PHE A 121 -18.24 24.75 18.56
N SER A 122 -18.61 24.02 17.50
CA SER A 122 -19.85 23.24 17.41
C SER A 122 -19.65 21.99 16.56
N ASN A 123 -20.71 21.21 16.39
CA ASN A 123 -20.74 20.06 15.49
C ASN A 123 -21.23 20.44 14.09
N ALA A 124 -20.84 19.65 13.09
CA ALA A 124 -21.34 19.71 11.72
C ALA A 124 -21.54 18.30 11.14
N THR A 125 -22.43 18.19 10.14
CA THR A 125 -22.67 16.98 9.34
C THR A 125 -21.98 17.09 7.98
N LEU A 126 -21.90 15.97 7.23
CA LEU A 126 -21.51 16.01 5.82
C LEU A 126 -22.33 17.01 5.00
N ALA A 127 -23.64 17.05 5.20
CA ALA A 127 -24.50 17.97 4.47
C ALA A 127 -24.09 19.44 4.72
N ASP A 128 -23.80 19.81 5.97
CA ASP A 128 -23.33 21.16 6.32
C ASP A 128 -21.99 21.51 5.64
N PHE A 129 -21.09 20.51 5.52
CA PHE A 129 -19.82 20.66 4.83
C PHE A 129 -20.02 20.87 3.32
N ILE A 130 -20.83 20.03 2.67
CA ILE A 130 -21.14 20.13 1.24
C ILE A 130 -21.87 21.43 0.91
N ASP A 131 -22.85 21.86 1.72
CA ASP A 131 -23.56 23.14 1.57
C ASP A 131 -22.60 24.35 1.65
N SER A 132 -21.55 24.24 2.47
CA SER A 132 -20.54 25.30 2.60
C SER A 132 -19.66 25.37 1.36
N LEU A 133 -19.24 24.22 0.81
CA LEU A 133 -18.49 24.14 -0.44
C LEU A 133 -19.32 24.59 -1.65
N ALA A 134 -20.56 24.15 -1.76
CA ALA A 134 -21.48 24.50 -2.86
C ALA A 134 -21.73 26.01 -2.93
N SER A 135 -21.64 26.73 -1.81
CA SER A 135 -21.81 28.20 -1.80
C SER A 135 -20.69 28.98 -2.51
N ALA A 136 -19.57 28.32 -2.84
CA ALA A 136 -18.40 28.93 -3.45
C ALA A 136 -18.20 28.58 -4.93
N THR A 137 -19.07 27.74 -5.53
CA THR A 137 -18.90 27.25 -6.90
C THR A 137 -20.24 27.03 -7.62
N GLU A 138 -20.22 27.03 -8.95
CA GLU A 138 -21.38 26.67 -9.78
C GLU A 138 -21.40 25.16 -10.12
N ARG A 139 -20.36 24.41 -9.72
CA ARG A 139 -20.33 22.96 -9.93
C ARG A 139 -21.26 22.26 -8.92
N ASP A 140 -21.92 21.19 -9.35
CA ASP A 140 -22.82 20.41 -8.49
C ASP A 140 -22.05 19.56 -7.47
N VAL A 141 -21.69 20.16 -6.34
CA VAL A 141 -20.93 19.51 -5.26
C VAL A 141 -21.74 18.39 -4.60
N HIS A 142 -23.07 18.48 -4.58
CA HIS A 142 -23.93 17.45 -4.01
C HIS A 142 -23.86 16.16 -4.83
N ALA A 143 -24.06 16.25 -6.14
CA ALA A 143 -23.93 15.08 -7.02
C ALA A 143 -22.51 14.50 -7.00
N TRP A 144 -21.49 15.35 -6.89
CA TRP A 144 -20.11 14.89 -6.72
C TRP A 144 -19.93 14.11 -5.41
N ALA A 145 -20.44 14.64 -4.29
CA ALA A 145 -20.33 14.02 -2.97
C ALA A 145 -21.06 12.68 -2.91
N ASP A 146 -22.25 12.58 -3.52
CA ASP A 146 -22.98 11.32 -3.62
C ASP A 146 -22.16 10.28 -4.41
N ALA A 147 -21.60 10.67 -5.56
CA ALA A 147 -20.79 9.77 -6.37
C ALA A 147 -19.48 9.36 -5.67
N TRP A 148 -18.78 10.28 -5.00
CA TRP A 148 -17.46 10.02 -4.43
C TRP A 148 -17.46 9.46 -3.02
N LEU A 149 -18.33 9.98 -2.16
CA LEU A 149 -18.31 9.71 -0.73
C LEU A 149 -19.30 8.60 -0.35
N ARG A 150 -20.41 8.45 -1.08
CA ARG A 150 -21.45 7.45 -0.79
C ARG A 150 -21.33 6.13 -1.57
N THR A 151 -20.30 5.96 -2.41
CA THR A 151 -20.09 4.73 -3.19
C THR A 151 -18.77 4.00 -2.85
N THR A 152 -18.74 2.69 -3.06
CA THR A 152 -17.58 1.80 -2.87
C THR A 152 -16.84 1.47 -4.16
N GLY A 153 -15.68 0.86 -4.05
CA GLY A 153 -14.92 0.29 -5.17
C GLY A 153 -14.08 1.30 -5.94
N VAL A 154 -13.28 0.80 -6.89
CA VAL A 154 -12.26 1.58 -7.61
C VAL A 154 -12.58 1.64 -9.10
N ASP A 155 -12.67 2.85 -9.65
CA ASP A 155 -12.88 3.06 -11.08
C ASP A 155 -11.60 2.71 -11.87
N THR A 156 -11.74 2.24 -13.11
CA THR A 156 -10.62 1.95 -14.01
C THR A 156 -10.67 2.84 -15.24
N LEU A 157 -9.54 3.47 -15.57
CA LEU A 157 -9.36 4.37 -16.71
C LEU A 157 -8.38 3.74 -17.71
N ARG A 158 -8.83 3.59 -18.97
CA ARG A 158 -8.01 3.03 -20.07
C ARG A 158 -7.99 3.99 -21.26
N PRO A 159 -6.82 4.34 -21.81
CA PRO A 159 -6.75 5.16 -23.00
C PRO A 159 -6.95 4.33 -24.27
N THR A 160 -7.77 4.84 -25.17
CA THR A 160 -7.91 4.36 -26.55
C THR A 160 -7.45 5.47 -27.49
N ILE A 161 -6.30 5.27 -28.11
CA ILE A 161 -5.69 6.24 -29.02
C ILE A 161 -5.98 5.85 -30.46
N THR A 162 -6.67 6.72 -31.20
CA THR A 162 -7.07 6.46 -32.59
C THR A 162 -6.44 7.48 -33.52
N ARG A 163 -5.92 7.00 -34.66
CA ARG A 163 -5.40 7.86 -35.73
C ARG A 163 -6.55 8.63 -36.40
N ALA A 164 -6.40 9.94 -36.47
CA ALA A 164 -7.32 10.85 -37.13
C ALA A 164 -6.74 11.31 -38.49
N ALA A 165 -7.38 12.32 -39.11
CA ALA A 165 -6.94 12.88 -40.39
C ALA A 165 -5.51 13.45 -40.31
N GLU A 166 -4.82 13.47 -41.45
CA GLU A 166 -3.51 14.12 -41.62
C GLU A 166 -2.39 13.56 -40.71
N GLY A 167 -2.53 12.33 -40.22
CA GLY A 167 -1.52 11.68 -39.37
C GLY A 167 -1.54 12.16 -37.91
N THR A 168 -2.58 12.87 -37.49
CA THR A 168 -2.85 13.23 -36.10
C THR A 168 -3.53 12.08 -35.35
N TYR A 169 -3.64 12.20 -34.03
CA TYR A 169 -4.23 11.22 -33.14
C TYR A 169 -5.23 11.88 -32.20
N THR A 170 -6.20 11.09 -31.75
CA THR A 170 -7.20 11.46 -30.76
C THR A 170 -7.20 10.45 -29.62
N LEU A 171 -7.53 10.92 -28.42
CA LEU A 171 -7.68 10.14 -27.21
C LEU A 171 -9.17 10.00 -26.86
N GLN A 172 -9.59 8.77 -26.60
CA GLN A 172 -10.78 8.47 -25.82
C GLN A 172 -10.35 7.79 -24.53
N VAL A 173 -10.98 8.14 -23.41
CA VAL A 173 -10.75 7.47 -22.12
C VAL A 173 -11.96 6.60 -21.85
N GLU A 174 -11.75 5.29 -21.88
CA GLU A 174 -12.71 4.31 -21.39
C GLU A 174 -12.73 4.38 -19.86
N HIS A 175 -13.94 4.55 -19.32
CA HIS A 175 -14.19 4.68 -17.89
C HIS A 175 -15.08 3.52 -17.44
N GLN A 176 -14.53 2.64 -16.61
CA GLN A 176 -15.27 1.58 -15.94
C GLN A 176 -15.47 1.99 -14.49
N GLY A 177 -16.68 2.43 -14.17
CA GLY A 177 -17.01 2.97 -12.86
C GLY A 177 -18.15 3.98 -12.96
N SER A 178 -18.33 4.78 -11.92
CA SER A 178 -19.46 5.72 -11.83
C SER A 178 -19.06 7.13 -11.41
N ARG A 179 -17.82 7.33 -10.97
CA ARG A 179 -17.40 8.60 -10.38
C ARG A 179 -16.97 9.60 -11.45
N PRO A 180 -17.30 10.88 -11.31
CA PRO A 180 -16.74 11.91 -12.16
C PRO A 180 -15.29 12.20 -11.76
N HIS A 181 -14.37 12.18 -12.70
CA HIS A 181 -12.95 12.43 -12.48
C HIS A 181 -12.46 13.64 -13.29
N ARG A 182 -11.93 14.67 -12.62
CA ARG A 182 -10.93 15.59 -13.18
C ARG A 182 -9.54 14.95 -13.07
N ILE A 183 -8.86 14.72 -14.19
CA ILE A 183 -7.50 14.16 -14.23
C ILE A 183 -6.58 15.01 -15.09
N ALA A 184 -5.28 14.84 -14.94
CA ALA A 184 -4.29 15.30 -15.91
C ALA A 184 -3.83 14.12 -16.78
N VAL A 185 -3.68 14.36 -18.08
CA VAL A 185 -3.13 13.41 -19.05
C VAL A 185 -1.78 13.94 -19.52
N GLY A 186 -0.72 13.22 -19.18
CA GLY A 186 0.65 13.54 -19.59
C GLY A 186 0.98 12.91 -20.93
N LEU A 187 1.40 13.73 -21.89
CA LEU A 187 1.90 13.30 -23.20
C LEU A 187 3.43 13.41 -23.18
N TYR A 188 4.13 12.30 -23.27
CA TYR A 188 5.60 12.25 -23.20
C TYR A 188 6.19 11.78 -24.52
N ASP A 189 7.25 12.45 -24.96
CA ASP A 189 8.05 12.06 -26.13
C ASP A 189 9.41 11.55 -25.66
N GLN A 190 10.08 10.74 -26.50
CA GLN A 190 11.45 10.32 -26.24
C GLN A 190 12.41 11.50 -26.41
N ASP A 191 13.36 11.63 -25.49
CA ASP A 191 14.47 12.55 -25.65
C ASP A 191 15.42 12.05 -26.76
N VAL A 192 15.53 12.84 -27.83
CA VAL A 192 16.39 12.54 -28.98
C VAL A 192 17.88 12.72 -28.62
N ALA A 193 18.19 13.42 -27.53
CA ALA A 193 19.56 13.74 -27.12
C ALA A 193 20.24 12.65 -26.26
N ASP A 194 19.49 11.69 -25.69
CA ASP A 194 20.01 10.74 -24.68
C ASP A 194 19.62 9.28 -24.94
N GLU A 195 20.00 8.77 -26.12
CA GLU A 195 19.83 7.37 -26.57
C GLU A 195 18.41 6.78 -26.41
N GLY A 196 17.38 7.62 -26.27
CA GLY A 196 15.97 7.21 -26.16
C GLY A 196 15.54 6.68 -24.79
N ARG A 197 16.34 6.84 -23.72
CA ARG A 197 15.99 6.36 -22.37
C ARG A 197 15.18 7.35 -21.53
N HIS A 198 15.28 8.65 -21.85
CA HIS A 198 14.60 9.71 -21.11
C HIS A 198 13.29 10.11 -21.80
N LEU A 199 12.27 10.38 -20.99
CA LEU A 199 10.97 10.85 -21.45
C LEU A 199 10.80 12.30 -21.06
N VAL A 200 10.42 13.14 -22.02
CA VAL A 200 10.18 14.57 -21.80
C VAL A 200 8.70 14.85 -21.94
N LEU A 201 8.14 15.58 -20.96
CA LEU A 201 6.75 16.02 -21.02
C LEU A 201 6.59 17.01 -22.18
N ARG A 202 5.83 16.60 -23.20
CA ARG A 202 5.40 17.48 -24.28
C ARG A 202 4.32 18.43 -23.80
N GLU A 203 3.27 17.86 -23.20
CA GLU A 203 2.07 18.60 -22.82
C GLU A 203 1.33 17.84 -21.72
N ARG A 204 0.69 18.59 -20.81
CA ARG A 204 -0.24 18.06 -19.82
C ARG A 204 -1.63 18.62 -20.10
N LEU A 205 -2.59 17.72 -20.30
CA LEU A 205 -3.96 18.05 -20.65
C LEU A 205 -4.89 17.78 -19.46
N ASP A 206 -5.63 18.78 -19.00
CA ASP A 206 -6.65 18.57 -17.97
C ASP A 206 -7.96 18.07 -18.60
N LEU A 207 -8.54 17.03 -18.00
CA LEU A 207 -9.66 16.31 -18.57
C LEU A 207 -10.68 15.92 -17.52
N ASP A 208 -11.96 16.22 -17.76
CA ASP A 208 -13.08 15.59 -17.05
C ASP A 208 -13.45 14.25 -17.73
N VAL A 209 -13.66 13.22 -16.91
CA VAL A 209 -14.01 11.84 -17.30
C VAL A 209 -15.24 11.40 -16.49
N PRO A 210 -16.30 10.85 -17.12
CA PRO A 210 -16.44 10.69 -18.56
C PRO A 210 -16.60 12.05 -19.26
N ARG A 211 -16.15 12.13 -20.52
CA ARG A 211 -16.47 13.28 -21.38
C ARG A 211 -17.93 13.19 -21.80
N THR A 212 -18.61 14.32 -21.93
CA THR A 212 -19.95 14.38 -22.51
C THR A 212 -19.90 13.93 -23.98
N GLU A 213 -20.97 13.31 -24.50
CA GLU A 213 -21.03 12.88 -25.90
C GLU A 213 -20.75 14.03 -26.88
N SER A 214 -21.18 15.25 -26.54
CA SER A 214 -20.94 16.47 -27.31
C SER A 214 -19.46 16.91 -27.39
N GLN A 215 -18.60 16.46 -26.46
CA GLN A 215 -17.19 16.86 -26.41
C GLN A 215 -16.28 16.03 -27.33
N GLY A 216 -16.75 14.89 -27.84
CA GLY A 216 -16.00 14.00 -28.74
C GLY A 216 -14.65 13.51 -28.22
N PRO A 217 -13.88 12.77 -29.06
CA PRO A 217 -12.49 12.41 -28.78
C PRO A 217 -11.60 13.65 -28.61
N LEU A 218 -10.65 13.60 -27.68
CA LEU A 218 -9.71 14.71 -27.43
C LEU A 218 -8.56 14.67 -28.46
N PRO A 219 -8.33 15.71 -29.27
CA PRO A 219 -7.17 15.77 -30.15
C PRO A 219 -5.87 15.83 -29.33
N ILE A 220 -4.88 14.99 -29.68
CA ILE A 220 -3.57 14.94 -28.99
C ILE A 220 -2.39 15.21 -29.94
N GLY A 221 -2.67 15.64 -31.18
CA GLY A 221 -1.64 15.93 -32.17
C GLY A 221 -0.90 14.68 -32.64
N LYS A 222 0.43 14.66 -32.53
CA LYS A 222 1.24 13.48 -32.85
C LYS A 222 1.11 12.42 -31.75
N ARG A 223 1.24 11.13 -32.11
CA ARG A 223 1.29 10.05 -31.13
C ARG A 223 2.48 10.27 -30.18
N PRO A 224 2.26 10.38 -28.86
CA PRO A 224 3.36 10.44 -27.90
C PRO A 224 4.04 9.06 -27.79
N ALA A 225 5.26 9.03 -27.25
CA ALA A 225 5.91 7.78 -26.87
C ALA A 225 5.20 7.12 -25.67
N LEU A 226 4.73 7.94 -24.73
CA LEU A 226 3.92 7.52 -23.58
C LEU A 226 2.75 8.49 -23.39
N LEU A 227 1.54 7.94 -23.32
CA LEU A 227 0.35 8.63 -22.81
C LEU A 227 0.03 8.10 -21.41
N LEU A 228 0.13 8.98 -20.42
CA LEU A 228 -0.16 8.64 -19.03
C LEU A 228 -1.44 9.33 -18.57
N LEU A 229 -2.46 8.54 -18.24
CA LEU A 229 -3.65 9.04 -17.54
C LEU A 229 -3.33 9.25 -16.06
N ASN A 230 -3.99 10.23 -15.45
CA ASN A 230 -3.82 10.60 -14.04
C ASN A 230 -2.37 10.99 -13.68
N ASP A 231 -1.67 11.67 -14.59
CA ASP A 231 -0.37 12.25 -14.31
C ASP A 231 -0.49 13.23 -13.13
N GLY A 232 0.47 13.19 -12.20
CA GLY A 232 0.42 13.95 -10.95
C GLY A 232 -0.50 13.36 -9.86
N ASP A 233 -1.09 12.18 -10.06
CA ASP A 233 -1.84 11.43 -9.04
C ASP A 233 -3.05 12.18 -8.46
N LEU A 234 -3.85 12.80 -9.32
CA LEU A 234 -4.94 13.72 -8.92
C LEU A 234 -6.22 12.98 -8.49
N THR A 235 -6.50 11.82 -9.07
CA THR A 235 -7.71 11.04 -8.77
C THR A 235 -7.39 9.67 -8.16
N TYR A 236 -8.35 9.09 -7.44
CA TYR A 236 -8.38 7.69 -7.04
C TYR A 236 -9.01 6.82 -8.14
N ALA A 237 -8.17 6.21 -8.98
CA ALA A 237 -8.59 5.30 -10.05
C ALA A 237 -7.41 4.44 -10.51
N LYS A 238 -7.70 3.21 -10.94
CA LYS A 238 -6.71 2.36 -11.60
C LYS A 238 -6.45 2.89 -13.01
N VAL A 239 -5.18 2.97 -13.38
CA VAL A 239 -4.77 3.37 -14.73
C VAL A 239 -4.31 2.13 -15.50
N ARG A 240 -4.66 2.08 -16.78
CA ARG A 240 -4.15 1.10 -17.75
C ARG A 240 -3.45 1.81 -18.89
N PHE A 241 -2.50 1.12 -19.49
CA PHE A 241 -1.76 1.60 -20.65
C PHE A 241 -2.32 0.99 -21.94
N ASP A 242 -2.26 1.74 -23.03
CA ASP A 242 -2.29 1.15 -24.37
C ASP A 242 -0.95 0.44 -24.66
N ALA A 243 -0.90 -0.35 -25.74
CA ALA A 243 0.23 -1.23 -26.03
C ALA A 243 1.56 -0.47 -26.18
N GLU A 244 1.61 0.63 -26.97
CA GLU A 244 2.85 1.37 -27.16
C GLU A 244 3.27 2.12 -25.89
N SER A 245 2.32 2.71 -25.15
CA SER A 245 2.62 3.32 -23.84
C SER A 245 3.17 2.31 -22.84
N PHE A 246 2.65 1.07 -22.85
CA PHE A 246 3.15 0.00 -21.98
C PHE A 246 4.59 -0.38 -22.32
N THR A 247 4.93 -0.50 -23.61
CA THR A 247 6.31 -0.70 -24.06
C THR A 247 7.23 0.43 -23.56
N ALA A 248 6.82 1.69 -23.75
CA ALA A 248 7.60 2.83 -23.28
C ALA A 248 7.80 2.83 -21.75
N VAL A 249 6.79 2.43 -20.98
CA VAL A 249 6.93 2.22 -19.54
C VAL A 249 7.97 1.15 -19.24
N THR A 250 7.91 -0.01 -19.88
CA THR A 250 8.86 -1.11 -19.61
C THR A 250 10.31 -0.79 -19.98
N GLU A 251 10.52 0.13 -20.91
CA GLU A 251 11.86 0.49 -21.41
C GLU A 251 12.42 1.76 -20.73
N SER A 252 11.55 2.66 -20.25
CA SER A 252 11.95 4.04 -19.90
C SER A 252 11.28 4.60 -18.64
N LEU A 253 10.63 3.79 -17.78
CA LEU A 253 9.98 4.27 -16.54
C LEU A 253 10.88 5.18 -15.70
N SER A 254 12.11 4.74 -15.41
CA SER A 254 13.07 5.51 -14.61
C SER A 254 13.54 6.81 -15.29
N GLY A 255 13.29 6.96 -16.59
CA GLY A 255 13.60 8.16 -17.36
C GLY A 255 12.53 9.26 -17.28
N LEU A 256 11.38 8.99 -16.65
CA LEU A 256 10.35 10.01 -16.37
C LEU A 256 10.87 11.03 -15.35
N PRO A 257 10.64 12.34 -15.55
CA PRO A 257 11.29 13.38 -14.75
C PRO A 257 10.74 13.48 -13.33
N SER A 258 9.43 13.37 -13.15
CA SER A 258 8.79 13.54 -11.83
C SER A 258 8.68 12.20 -11.10
N PRO A 259 9.09 12.12 -9.81
CA PRO A 259 8.89 10.93 -9.00
C PRO A 259 7.41 10.62 -8.78
N LEU A 260 6.54 11.63 -8.70
CA LEU A 260 5.10 11.41 -8.56
C LEU A 260 4.49 10.77 -9.82
N THR A 261 4.93 11.21 -11.01
CA THR A 261 4.57 10.54 -12.28
C THR A 261 5.04 9.08 -12.28
N ARG A 262 6.28 8.81 -11.82
CA ARG A 262 6.78 7.42 -11.67
C ARG A 262 5.95 6.62 -10.67
N ALA A 263 5.46 7.22 -9.59
CA ALA A 263 4.57 6.57 -8.63
C ALA A 263 3.24 6.12 -9.28
N VAL A 264 2.64 6.96 -10.12
CA VAL A 264 1.42 6.60 -10.88
C VAL A 264 1.69 5.38 -11.77
N VAL A 265 2.83 5.34 -12.44
CA VAL A 265 3.23 4.20 -13.28
C VAL A 265 3.44 2.93 -12.45
N TRP A 266 4.18 3.01 -11.34
CA TRP A 266 4.38 1.87 -10.44
C TRP A 266 3.07 1.34 -9.87
N ASN A 267 2.15 2.23 -9.50
CA ASN A 267 0.81 1.84 -9.05
C ASN A 267 0.01 1.15 -10.15
N ALA A 268 0.07 1.64 -11.40
CA ALA A 268 -0.57 0.98 -12.53
C ALA A 268 -0.02 -0.44 -12.77
N LEU A 269 1.30 -0.63 -12.65
CA LEU A 269 1.94 -1.96 -12.74
C LEU A 269 1.52 -2.87 -11.57
N ARG A 270 1.54 -2.35 -10.35
CA ARG A 270 1.09 -3.04 -9.13
C ARG A 270 -0.35 -3.54 -9.28
N ASP A 271 -1.26 -2.66 -9.69
CA ASP A 271 -2.67 -2.97 -9.83
C ASP A 271 -2.91 -3.98 -10.97
N ALA A 272 -2.16 -3.87 -12.08
CA ALA A 272 -2.20 -4.85 -13.16
C ALA A 272 -1.76 -6.25 -12.69
N VAL A 273 -0.77 -6.37 -11.79
CA VAL A 273 -0.42 -7.66 -11.17
C VAL A 273 -1.56 -8.18 -10.31
N ARG A 274 -2.12 -7.33 -9.43
CA ARG A 274 -3.23 -7.73 -8.51
C ARG A 274 -4.51 -8.12 -9.24
N ASP A 275 -4.74 -7.59 -10.44
CA ASP A 275 -5.88 -7.93 -11.30
C ASP A 275 -5.56 -9.11 -12.26
N GLY A 276 -4.32 -9.60 -12.24
CA GLY A 276 -3.84 -10.67 -13.12
C GLY A 276 -3.77 -10.26 -14.58
N GLU A 277 -3.60 -8.98 -14.88
CA GLU A 277 -3.34 -8.45 -16.22
C GLU A 277 -1.83 -8.40 -16.54
N LEU A 278 -0.97 -8.40 -15.51
CA LEU A 278 0.48 -8.43 -15.63
C LEU A 278 1.06 -9.62 -14.85
N PRO A 279 1.89 -10.48 -15.47
CA PRO A 279 2.55 -11.56 -14.75
C PRO A 279 3.45 -11.03 -13.61
N PRO A 280 3.47 -11.67 -12.43
CA PRO A 280 4.28 -11.20 -11.30
C PRO A 280 5.78 -11.11 -11.63
N ALA A 281 6.29 -12.01 -12.47
CA ALA A 281 7.68 -11.97 -12.95
C ALA A 281 7.99 -10.70 -13.75
N ALA A 282 7.04 -10.18 -14.55
CA ALA A 282 7.24 -8.96 -15.32
C ALA A 282 7.40 -7.72 -14.41
N TYR A 283 6.73 -7.71 -13.25
CA TYR A 283 6.93 -6.66 -12.24
C TYR A 283 8.33 -6.72 -11.63
N LEU A 284 8.85 -7.92 -11.32
CA LEU A 284 10.22 -8.09 -10.83
C LEU A 284 11.26 -7.65 -11.86
N GLU A 285 11.02 -7.94 -13.15
CA GLU A 285 11.90 -7.48 -14.23
C GLU A 285 11.87 -5.95 -14.38
N ALA A 286 10.70 -5.33 -14.30
CA ALA A 286 10.60 -3.86 -14.28
C ALA A 286 11.34 -3.27 -13.07
N ALA A 287 11.19 -3.86 -11.88
CA ALA A 287 11.90 -3.42 -10.67
C ALA A 287 13.41 -3.53 -10.85
N ARG A 288 13.90 -4.64 -11.40
CA ARG A 288 15.32 -4.88 -11.70
C ARG A 288 15.86 -3.89 -12.74
N ALA A 289 15.06 -3.53 -13.75
CA ALA A 289 15.46 -2.61 -14.80
C ALA A 289 15.53 -1.15 -14.32
N HIS A 290 14.59 -0.72 -13.46
CA HIS A 290 14.40 0.70 -13.18
C HIS A 290 14.85 1.15 -11.79
N LEU A 291 14.73 0.32 -10.76
CA LEU A 291 15.15 0.73 -9.40
C LEU A 291 16.64 1.05 -9.28
N PRO A 292 17.59 0.43 -10.02
CA PRO A 292 19.00 0.86 -9.99
C PRO A 292 19.22 2.31 -10.40
N HIS A 293 18.28 2.93 -11.11
CA HIS A 293 18.32 4.31 -11.57
C HIS A 293 17.44 5.25 -10.73
N GLU A 294 16.59 4.71 -9.86
CA GLU A 294 15.70 5.51 -9.01
C GLU A 294 16.50 6.20 -7.89
N THR A 295 16.08 7.42 -7.53
CA THR A 295 16.68 8.21 -6.45
C THR A 295 15.67 8.54 -5.35
N ASP A 296 14.37 8.47 -5.64
CA ASP A 296 13.33 8.72 -4.67
C ASP A 296 13.21 7.56 -3.67
N LEU A 297 13.30 7.90 -2.38
CA LEU A 297 13.31 6.91 -1.31
C LEU A 297 11.96 6.18 -1.18
N ALA A 298 10.86 6.91 -1.34
CA ALA A 298 9.52 6.35 -1.17
C ALA A 298 9.23 5.35 -2.30
N LEU A 299 9.63 5.66 -3.54
CA LEU A 299 9.49 4.74 -4.67
C LEU A 299 10.26 3.44 -4.46
N VAL A 300 11.54 3.53 -4.10
CA VAL A 300 12.36 2.31 -3.89
C VAL A 300 11.79 1.47 -2.76
N GLN A 301 11.42 2.10 -1.64
CA GLN A 301 10.81 1.41 -0.51
C GLN A 301 9.48 0.74 -0.89
N GLY A 302 8.57 1.48 -1.52
CA GLY A 302 7.24 0.97 -1.87
C GLY A 302 7.28 -0.15 -2.90
N VAL A 303 8.11 -0.01 -3.94
CA VAL A 303 8.27 -1.03 -4.98
C VAL A 303 8.90 -2.30 -4.42
N LEU A 304 9.96 -2.19 -3.61
CA LEU A 304 10.59 -3.35 -2.98
C LEU A 304 9.67 -4.02 -1.96
N ALA A 305 8.89 -3.25 -1.19
CA ALA A 305 7.92 -3.78 -0.25
C ALA A 305 6.84 -4.61 -0.95
N PHE A 306 6.24 -4.09 -2.02
CA PHE A 306 5.27 -4.86 -2.80
C PHE A 306 5.91 -6.09 -3.47
N ALA A 307 7.11 -5.93 -4.03
CA ALA A 307 7.83 -7.02 -4.68
C ALA A 307 8.17 -8.17 -3.72
N SER A 308 8.57 -7.88 -2.48
CA SER A 308 8.85 -8.93 -1.50
C SER A 308 7.55 -9.54 -0.94
N THR A 309 6.66 -8.71 -0.38
CA THR A 309 5.53 -9.18 0.44
C THR A 309 4.35 -9.73 -0.36
N TYR A 310 4.15 -9.25 -1.59
CA TYR A 310 3.06 -9.74 -2.44
C TYR A 310 3.60 -10.56 -3.60
N VAL A 311 4.55 -10.03 -4.37
CA VAL A 311 5.02 -10.75 -5.56
C VAL A 311 5.76 -12.03 -5.18
N ALA A 312 6.84 -11.94 -4.40
CA ALA A 312 7.66 -13.09 -4.05
C ALA A 312 6.97 -14.05 -3.06
N ASP A 313 6.27 -13.52 -2.05
CA ASP A 313 5.67 -14.37 -1.00
C ASP A 313 4.27 -14.90 -1.36
N ARG A 314 3.51 -14.20 -2.22
CA ARG A 314 2.10 -14.56 -2.50
C ARG A 314 1.80 -14.88 -3.96
N TYR A 315 2.31 -14.12 -4.92
CA TYR A 315 1.85 -14.22 -6.31
C TYR A 315 2.68 -15.13 -7.21
N VAL A 316 3.95 -15.37 -6.90
CA VAL A 316 4.72 -16.45 -7.56
C VAL A 316 4.46 -17.79 -6.87
N THR A 317 4.71 -18.89 -7.58
CA THR A 317 4.60 -20.25 -7.00
C THR A 317 5.77 -20.55 -6.06
N PRO A 318 5.66 -21.56 -5.16
CA PRO A 318 6.77 -21.97 -4.29
C PRO A 318 8.06 -22.30 -5.05
N GLU A 319 7.96 -22.85 -6.27
CA GLU A 319 9.09 -23.20 -7.12
C GLU A 319 9.77 -21.96 -7.73
N GLN A 320 9.00 -20.89 -7.96
CA GLN A 320 9.48 -19.63 -8.53
C GLN A 320 10.03 -18.68 -7.47
N ARG A 321 9.59 -18.82 -6.21
CA ARG A 321 9.98 -17.94 -5.10
C ARG A 321 11.51 -17.82 -4.91
N PRO A 322 12.33 -18.88 -4.97
CA PRO A 322 13.78 -18.75 -4.87
C PRO A 322 14.39 -17.84 -5.94
N ALA A 323 13.88 -17.90 -7.18
CA ALA A 323 14.33 -17.03 -8.26
C ALA A 323 13.89 -15.56 -8.03
N ALA A 324 12.67 -15.35 -7.55
CA ALA A 324 12.18 -14.01 -7.18
C ALA A 324 13.04 -13.37 -6.08
N LEU A 325 13.36 -14.14 -5.02
CA LEU A 325 14.25 -13.69 -3.95
C LEU A 325 15.66 -13.41 -4.46
N ALA A 326 16.21 -14.24 -5.35
CA ALA A 326 17.52 -14.00 -5.95
C ALA A 326 17.56 -12.68 -6.75
N THR A 327 16.51 -12.39 -7.51
CA THR A 327 16.36 -11.10 -8.22
C THR A 327 16.35 -9.92 -7.24
N LEU A 328 15.54 -10.00 -6.18
CA LEU A 328 15.46 -8.96 -5.14
C LEU A 328 16.78 -8.76 -4.40
N SER A 329 17.46 -9.84 -4.02
CA SER A 329 18.77 -9.79 -3.39
C SER A 329 19.86 -9.23 -4.32
N SER A 330 19.81 -9.52 -5.62
CA SER A 330 20.72 -8.91 -6.59
C SER A 330 20.48 -7.42 -6.71
N LEU A 331 19.22 -7.01 -6.88
CA LEU A 331 18.84 -5.62 -6.97
C LEU A 331 19.26 -4.81 -5.73
N CYS A 332 19.00 -5.34 -4.54
CA CYS A 332 19.41 -4.66 -3.30
C CYS A 332 20.93 -4.53 -3.18
N ARG A 333 21.69 -5.55 -3.63
CA ARG A 333 23.16 -5.47 -3.67
C ARG A 333 23.65 -4.42 -4.66
N ASP A 334 23.01 -4.26 -5.81
CA ASP A 334 23.34 -3.21 -6.77
C ASP A 334 23.10 -1.81 -6.19
N LEU A 335 22.00 -1.61 -5.46
CA LEU A 335 21.71 -0.36 -4.76
C LEU A 335 22.70 -0.08 -3.62
N ILE A 336 23.07 -1.09 -2.84
CA ILE A 336 24.10 -0.97 -1.81
C ILE A 336 25.44 -0.59 -2.45
N ARG A 337 25.87 -1.27 -3.52
CA ARG A 337 27.11 -0.94 -4.21
C ARG A 337 27.11 0.47 -4.81
N ARG A 338 25.98 0.90 -5.38
CA ARG A 338 25.81 2.26 -5.94
C ARG A 338 25.94 3.36 -4.89
N THR A 339 25.67 3.06 -3.63
CA THR A 339 25.64 4.03 -2.52
C THR A 339 26.79 3.81 -1.52
N GLU A 340 27.86 3.13 -1.94
CA GLU A 340 28.99 2.75 -1.07
C GLU A 340 29.94 3.90 -0.76
N ASP A 341 29.96 4.95 -1.59
CA ASP A 341 30.68 6.20 -1.38
C ASP A 341 30.03 7.12 -0.32
N GLY A 342 28.89 6.71 0.23
CA GLY A 342 28.11 7.47 1.21
C GLY A 342 27.04 8.36 0.59
N ASP A 343 26.90 8.37 -0.74
CA ASP A 343 25.81 9.08 -1.40
C ASP A 343 24.47 8.40 -1.12
N ASN A 344 23.43 9.19 -0.84
CA ASN A 344 22.07 8.73 -0.58
C ASN A 344 21.96 7.66 0.55
N PRO A 345 22.36 7.98 1.80
CA PRO A 345 22.35 7.01 2.90
C PRO A 345 20.96 6.44 3.21
N GLY A 346 19.88 7.19 2.92
CA GLY A 346 18.51 6.68 3.02
C GLY A 346 18.21 5.55 2.03
N LEU A 347 18.66 5.70 0.78
CA LEU A 347 18.49 4.67 -0.26
C LEU A 347 19.28 3.41 0.12
N ARG A 348 20.50 3.60 0.63
CA ARG A 348 21.33 2.53 1.15
C ARG A 348 20.64 1.76 2.28
N LEU A 349 20.09 2.47 3.26
CA LEU A 349 19.39 1.85 4.39
C LEU A 349 18.17 1.03 3.93
N ILE A 350 17.38 1.54 2.98
CA ILE A 350 16.28 0.81 2.35
C ILE A 350 16.80 -0.46 1.69
N ALA A 351 17.84 -0.35 0.86
CA ALA A 351 18.43 -1.49 0.17
C ALA A 351 18.97 -2.55 1.14
N VAL A 352 19.63 -2.16 2.24
CA VAL A 352 20.08 -3.06 3.31
C VAL A 352 18.92 -3.80 3.95
N ARG A 353 17.87 -3.08 4.36
CA ARG A 353 16.66 -3.65 4.97
C ARG A 353 16.01 -4.71 4.10
N HIS A 354 15.88 -4.45 2.80
CA HIS A 354 15.29 -5.40 1.86
C HIS A 354 16.27 -6.53 1.49
N CYS A 355 17.57 -6.27 1.42
CA CYS A 355 18.60 -7.30 1.21
C CYS A 355 18.54 -8.36 2.31
N ILE A 356 18.48 -7.93 3.58
CA ILE A 356 18.38 -8.82 4.74
C ILE A 356 17.13 -9.69 4.62
N ASN A 357 15.97 -9.12 4.29
CA ASN A 357 14.73 -9.89 4.20
C ASN A 357 14.74 -10.89 3.03
N ALA A 358 15.34 -10.52 1.89
CA ALA A 358 15.30 -11.32 0.68
C ALA A 358 16.37 -12.42 0.61
N THR A 359 17.48 -12.30 1.35
CA THR A 359 18.60 -13.24 1.20
C THR A 359 18.19 -14.67 1.54
N SER A 360 18.59 -15.63 0.70
CA SER A 360 18.46 -17.07 0.96
C SER A 360 19.74 -17.69 1.51
N GLN A 361 20.81 -16.91 1.63
CA GLN A 361 22.12 -17.35 2.14
C GLN A 361 22.50 -16.55 3.39
N PRO A 362 22.91 -17.22 4.48
CA PRO A 362 23.17 -16.55 5.75
C PRO A 362 24.50 -15.80 5.78
N ASP A 363 25.52 -16.25 5.04
CA ASP A 363 26.92 -15.83 5.20
C ASP A 363 27.12 -14.30 5.20
N THR A 364 26.48 -13.61 4.26
CA THR A 364 26.64 -12.15 4.11
C THR A 364 26.07 -11.40 5.32
N ILE A 365 24.86 -11.73 5.74
CA ILE A 365 24.21 -11.02 6.86
C ILE A 365 24.78 -11.47 8.21
N ALA A 366 25.26 -12.71 8.32
CA ALA A 366 26.00 -13.18 9.49
C ALA A 366 27.31 -12.42 9.67
N ALA A 367 28.05 -12.17 8.58
CA ALA A 367 29.24 -11.32 8.61
C ALA A 367 28.89 -9.89 9.05
N TRP A 368 27.83 -9.29 8.51
CA TRP A 368 27.38 -7.95 8.93
C TRP A 368 27.06 -7.88 10.42
N LEU A 369 26.40 -8.90 10.98
CA LEU A 369 26.08 -8.96 12.41
C LEU A 369 27.34 -9.05 13.28
N ALA A 370 28.30 -9.88 12.87
CA ALA A 370 29.57 -10.07 13.56
C ALA A 370 30.45 -8.80 13.53
N ASP A 371 30.51 -8.13 12.38
CA ASP A 371 31.26 -6.88 12.21
C ASP A 371 30.53 -5.67 12.82
N GLY A 372 29.23 -5.80 13.10
CA GLY A 372 28.38 -4.72 13.62
C GLY A 372 28.05 -3.63 12.60
N THR A 373 28.35 -3.87 11.32
CA THR A 373 28.18 -2.91 10.24
C THR A 373 28.02 -3.61 8.89
N VAL A 374 27.35 -2.97 7.95
CA VAL A 374 27.40 -3.36 6.54
C VAL A 374 28.68 -2.79 5.92
N PRO A 375 29.42 -3.50 5.04
CA PRO A 375 30.59 -2.94 4.36
C PRO A 375 30.26 -1.61 3.67
N GLY A 376 30.94 -0.52 4.04
CA GLY A 376 30.60 0.84 3.60
C GLY A 376 29.48 1.52 4.39
N GLY A 377 29.13 1.00 5.58
CA GLY A 377 27.99 1.42 6.39
C GLY A 377 26.65 0.89 5.86
N PRO A 378 25.51 1.17 6.52
CA PRO A 378 25.42 1.78 7.84
C PRO A 378 25.87 0.81 8.95
N GLU A 379 26.17 1.37 10.12
CA GLU A 379 26.28 0.59 11.36
C GLU A 379 24.93 -0.09 11.66
N LEU A 380 24.99 -1.28 12.27
CA LEU A 380 23.77 -2.00 12.64
C LEU A 380 23.21 -1.44 13.97
N ASP A 381 22.22 -0.57 13.85
CA ASP A 381 21.37 -0.16 14.97
C ASP A 381 20.52 -1.34 15.49
N PRO A 382 19.83 -1.20 16.64
CA PRO A 382 19.01 -2.29 17.18
C PRO A 382 17.97 -2.84 16.19
N GLU A 383 17.37 -1.98 15.34
CA GLU A 383 16.39 -2.43 14.34
C GLU A 383 17.02 -3.37 13.31
N LEU A 384 18.18 -3.00 12.76
CA LEU A 384 18.90 -3.83 11.79
C LEU A 384 19.45 -5.12 12.42
N ARG A 385 19.96 -5.06 13.67
CA ARG A 385 20.47 -6.26 14.37
C ARG A 385 19.38 -7.30 14.56
N TRP A 386 18.20 -6.89 15.06
CA TRP A 386 17.05 -7.79 15.20
C TRP A 386 16.52 -8.29 13.86
N ARG A 387 16.55 -7.47 12.81
CA ARG A 387 16.16 -7.90 11.46
C ARG A 387 17.11 -8.98 10.92
N VAL A 388 18.43 -8.80 11.09
CA VAL A 388 19.43 -9.79 10.69
C VAL A 388 19.25 -11.09 11.48
N LEU A 389 19.12 -11.02 12.80
CA LEU A 389 18.87 -12.21 13.63
C LEU A 389 17.59 -12.93 13.26
N ALA A 390 16.50 -12.19 12.99
CA ALA A 390 15.25 -12.79 12.55
C ALA A 390 15.44 -13.57 11.24
N ARG A 391 16.13 -13.00 10.24
CA ARG A 391 16.41 -13.74 9.00
C ARG A 391 17.33 -14.94 9.23
N LEU A 392 18.38 -14.79 10.04
CA LEU A 392 19.25 -15.91 10.40
C LEU A 392 18.46 -17.04 11.10
N ALA A 393 17.50 -16.69 11.96
CA ALA A 393 16.59 -17.65 12.58
C ALA A 393 15.73 -18.36 11.53
N VAL A 394 15.14 -17.63 10.58
CA VAL A 394 14.38 -18.24 9.48
C VAL A 394 15.22 -19.26 8.70
N LEU A 395 16.49 -18.92 8.43
CA LEU A 395 17.44 -19.75 7.67
C LEU A 395 18.09 -20.87 8.50
N GLY A 396 17.82 -20.97 9.81
CA GLY A 396 18.46 -21.95 10.70
C GLY A 396 19.95 -21.69 10.96
N ALA A 397 20.40 -20.45 10.78
CA ALA A 397 21.78 -20.01 10.94
C ALA A 397 22.03 -19.25 12.27
N THR A 398 21.12 -19.38 13.24
CA THR A 398 21.26 -18.86 14.60
C THR A 398 20.46 -19.72 15.58
N ASP A 399 20.59 -19.46 16.87
CA ASP A 399 19.98 -20.24 17.95
C ASP A 399 19.48 -19.34 19.11
N GLU A 400 18.87 -19.96 20.12
CA GLU A 400 18.41 -19.26 21.33
C GLU A 400 19.55 -18.55 22.07
N THR A 401 20.77 -19.08 22.02
CA THR A 401 21.93 -18.47 22.70
C THR A 401 22.23 -17.10 22.11
N ALA A 402 22.26 -16.99 20.77
CA ALA A 402 22.47 -15.73 20.09
C ALA A 402 21.31 -14.74 20.30
N ILE A 403 20.07 -15.22 20.29
CA ILE A 403 18.88 -14.40 20.53
C ILE A 403 18.89 -13.84 21.96
N ALA A 404 19.20 -14.67 22.96
CA ALA A 404 19.28 -14.26 24.36
C ALA A 404 20.42 -13.26 24.60
N ALA A 405 21.58 -13.45 23.95
CA ALA A 405 22.70 -12.52 24.03
C ALA A 405 22.36 -11.14 23.43
N GLU A 406 21.62 -11.10 22.32
CA GLU A 406 21.15 -9.82 21.76
C GLU A 406 20.08 -9.18 22.65
N LEU A 407 19.20 -9.97 23.27
CA LEU A 407 18.20 -9.45 24.20
C LEU A 407 18.83 -8.84 25.47
N GLU A 408 19.93 -9.42 25.95
CA GLU A 408 20.71 -8.84 27.04
C GLU A 408 21.36 -7.51 26.61
N ARG A 409 21.79 -7.41 25.35
CA ARG A 409 22.34 -6.17 24.76
C ARG A 409 21.26 -5.10 24.56
N ASP A 410 20.06 -5.49 24.13
CA ASP A 410 18.90 -4.61 23.93
C ASP A 410 17.70 -5.08 24.78
N PRO A 411 17.65 -4.69 26.06
CA PRO A 411 16.55 -5.08 26.96
C PRO A 411 15.28 -4.24 26.77
N SER A 412 15.20 -3.40 25.72
CA SER A 412 14.07 -2.52 25.46
C SER A 412 12.81 -3.30 25.06
N ALA A 413 11.66 -2.62 25.03
CA ALA A 413 10.42 -3.23 24.52
C ALA A 413 10.58 -3.73 23.06
N THR A 414 11.25 -2.94 22.21
CA THR A 414 11.61 -3.33 20.85
C THR A 414 12.49 -4.58 20.83
N GLY A 415 13.43 -4.70 21.77
CA GLY A 415 14.27 -5.87 21.92
C GLY A 415 13.49 -7.13 22.33
N GLN A 416 12.52 -7.00 23.24
CA GLN A 416 11.62 -8.09 23.60
C GLN A 416 10.78 -8.56 22.41
N GLU A 417 10.25 -7.64 21.60
CA GLU A 417 9.56 -7.95 20.34
C GLU A 417 10.50 -8.63 19.33
N GLY A 418 11.73 -8.13 19.18
CA GLY A 418 12.77 -8.72 18.34
C GLY A 418 13.06 -10.17 18.73
N ALA A 419 13.27 -10.44 20.02
CA ALA A 419 13.51 -11.78 20.53
C ALA A 419 12.32 -12.71 20.35
N ALA A 420 11.09 -12.23 20.63
CA ALA A 420 9.87 -13.01 20.42
C ALA A 420 9.70 -13.43 18.94
N ARG A 421 9.96 -12.50 18.01
CA ARG A 421 9.95 -12.77 16.57
C ARG A 421 11.01 -13.80 16.17
N CYS A 422 12.26 -13.63 16.65
CA CYS A 422 13.35 -14.55 16.32
C CYS A 422 13.10 -15.97 16.85
N ARG A 423 12.61 -16.10 18.09
CA ARG A 423 12.27 -17.40 18.70
C ARG A 423 11.20 -18.13 17.90
N ALA A 424 10.13 -17.43 17.52
CA ALA A 424 9.08 -17.99 16.68
C ALA A 424 9.55 -18.37 15.28
N ALA A 425 10.63 -17.75 14.78
CA ALA A 425 11.22 -17.99 13.48
C ALA A 425 12.24 -19.15 13.45
N LEU A 426 12.67 -19.70 14.59
CA LEU A 426 13.58 -20.84 14.62
C LEU A 426 12.95 -22.06 13.90
N PRO A 427 13.71 -22.81 13.07
CA PRO A 427 13.19 -23.85 12.20
C PRO A 427 13.14 -25.20 12.93
N THR A 428 12.55 -25.24 14.12
CA THR A 428 12.40 -26.48 14.90
C THR A 428 10.94 -26.71 15.27
N GLU A 429 10.52 -27.97 15.34
CA GLU A 429 9.16 -28.33 15.77
C GLU A 429 8.85 -27.77 17.17
N GLU A 430 9.83 -27.84 18.07
CA GLU A 430 9.77 -27.31 19.43
C GLU A 430 9.47 -25.80 19.45
N ALA A 431 10.19 -25.01 18.65
CA ALA A 431 9.99 -23.56 18.58
C ALA A 431 8.62 -23.20 18.00
N LYS A 432 8.15 -23.94 16.99
CA LYS A 432 6.80 -23.74 16.44
C LYS A 432 5.71 -24.11 17.45
N ALA A 433 5.86 -25.22 18.16
CA ALA A 433 4.92 -25.62 19.18
C ALA A 433 4.82 -24.57 20.30
N GLN A 434 5.95 -24.10 20.82
CA GLN A 434 6.01 -23.07 21.87
C GLN A 434 5.41 -21.74 21.42
N ALA A 435 5.73 -21.28 20.20
CA ALA A 435 5.17 -20.05 19.65
C ALA A 435 3.65 -20.14 19.46
N TRP A 436 3.13 -21.28 18.97
CA TRP A 436 1.70 -21.49 18.81
C TRP A 436 0.97 -21.53 20.15
N GLU A 437 1.52 -22.26 21.13
CA GLU A 437 0.97 -22.34 22.48
C GLU A 437 0.89 -20.96 23.13
N ALA A 438 1.95 -20.17 23.04
CA ALA A 438 2.00 -18.81 23.57
C ALA A 438 0.98 -17.86 22.91
N MET A 439 0.68 -18.04 21.61
CA MET A 439 -0.29 -17.21 20.90
C MET A 439 -1.74 -17.60 21.18
N PHE A 440 -2.06 -18.89 21.16
CA PHE A 440 -3.44 -19.35 21.09
C PHE A 440 -3.96 -20.01 22.37
N THR A 441 -3.06 -20.59 23.19
CA THR A 441 -3.43 -21.33 24.40
C THR A 441 -3.38 -20.45 25.64
N HIS A 442 -2.34 -19.60 25.75
CA HIS A 442 -2.12 -18.72 26.91
C HIS A 442 -2.49 -17.26 26.59
N ASP A 443 -2.76 -16.47 27.64
CA ASP A 443 -3.16 -15.06 27.53
C ASP A 443 -2.07 -14.10 28.03
N ASP A 444 -0.86 -14.60 28.26
CA ASP A 444 0.25 -13.86 28.88
C ASP A 444 0.92 -12.85 27.94
N LEU A 445 0.83 -13.05 26.62
CA LEU A 445 1.43 -12.13 25.65
C LEU A 445 0.65 -10.82 25.57
N SER A 446 1.36 -9.70 25.67
CA SER A 446 0.84 -8.39 25.25
C SER A 446 0.49 -8.41 23.76
N ASN A 447 -0.35 -7.49 23.29
CA ASN A 447 -0.69 -7.40 21.87
C ASN A 447 0.55 -7.19 20.97
N TYR A 448 1.56 -6.47 21.48
CA TYR A 448 2.84 -6.27 20.80
C TYR A 448 3.63 -7.57 20.68
N LEU A 449 3.76 -8.32 21.78
CA LEU A 449 4.48 -9.60 21.77
C LEU A 449 3.75 -10.66 20.94
N PHE A 450 2.41 -10.73 21.02
CA PHE A 450 1.61 -11.58 20.14
C PHE A 450 1.89 -11.27 18.66
N THR A 451 1.85 -9.99 18.29
CA THR A 451 2.13 -9.56 16.92
C THR A 451 3.54 -9.95 16.48
N ALA A 452 4.54 -9.74 17.33
CA ALA A 452 5.92 -10.10 17.02
C ALA A 452 6.12 -11.62 16.87
N THR A 453 5.52 -12.41 17.76
CA THR A 453 5.52 -13.89 17.66
C THR A 453 4.84 -14.34 16.36
N ALA A 454 3.68 -13.78 16.01
CA ALA A 454 2.96 -14.11 14.78
C ALA A 454 3.78 -13.80 13.52
N GLN A 455 4.45 -12.64 13.48
CA GLN A 455 5.35 -12.25 12.40
C GLN A 455 6.55 -13.19 12.23
N GLY A 456 6.99 -13.86 13.29
CA GLY A 456 8.06 -14.86 13.24
C GLY A 456 7.58 -16.26 12.86
N PHE A 457 6.29 -16.56 13.08
CA PHE A 457 5.78 -17.92 13.00
C PHE A 457 5.68 -18.46 11.57
N TRP A 458 4.94 -17.77 10.70
CA TRP A 458 4.71 -18.18 9.31
C TRP A 458 5.90 -17.82 8.43
N GLN A 459 6.72 -18.83 8.09
CA GLN A 459 7.87 -18.66 7.22
C GLN A 459 7.72 -19.59 6.01
N PRO A 460 7.63 -19.07 4.77
CA PRO A 460 7.48 -19.91 3.57
C PRO A 460 8.60 -20.96 3.42
N GLU A 461 9.84 -20.62 3.81
CA GLU A 461 10.99 -21.53 3.83
C GLU A 461 10.79 -22.74 4.75
N GLN A 462 9.87 -22.66 5.71
CA GLN A 462 9.64 -23.65 6.75
C GLN A 462 8.27 -24.33 6.59
N THR A 463 7.73 -24.35 5.36
CA THR A 463 6.38 -24.86 5.04
C THR A 463 6.10 -26.23 5.67
N GLU A 464 7.04 -27.17 5.66
CA GLU A 464 6.84 -28.50 6.25
C GLU A 464 6.64 -28.50 7.77
N LEU A 465 7.22 -27.52 8.49
CA LEU A 465 7.03 -27.38 9.94
C LEU A 465 5.68 -26.74 10.28
N VAL A 466 5.24 -25.78 9.45
CA VAL A 466 4.08 -24.94 9.75
C VAL A 466 2.77 -25.42 9.12
N ARG A 467 2.80 -26.30 8.10
CA ARG A 467 1.61 -26.80 7.37
C ARG A 467 0.53 -27.39 8.28
N GLN A 468 0.92 -28.05 9.37
CA GLN A 468 0.00 -28.69 10.30
C GLN A 468 -0.85 -27.68 11.10
N TYR A 469 -0.41 -26.43 11.17
CA TYR A 469 -1.09 -25.36 11.91
C TYR A 469 -2.12 -24.61 11.07
N VAL A 470 -2.08 -24.74 9.73
CA VAL A 470 -3.06 -24.10 8.83
C VAL A 470 -4.52 -24.47 9.18
N PRO A 471 -4.89 -25.77 9.30
CA PRO A 471 -6.25 -26.11 9.71
C PRO A 471 -6.56 -25.68 11.15
N ARG A 472 -5.57 -25.73 12.05
CA ARG A 472 -5.73 -25.35 13.48
C ARG A 472 -6.03 -23.87 13.66
N TYR A 473 -5.45 -23.02 12.81
CA TYR A 473 -5.63 -21.57 12.87
C TYR A 473 -7.10 -21.17 12.98
N TYR A 474 -7.97 -21.78 12.17
CA TYR A 474 -9.37 -21.39 12.12
C TYR A 474 -10.14 -21.68 13.41
N GLU A 475 -9.82 -22.77 14.10
CA GLU A 475 -10.41 -23.09 15.40
C GLU A 475 -9.80 -22.21 16.51
N ASP A 476 -8.47 -22.16 16.54
CA ASP A 476 -7.72 -21.49 17.60
C ASP A 476 -7.89 -19.96 17.56
N ALA A 477 -7.99 -19.35 16.38
CA ALA A 477 -8.25 -17.92 16.23
C ALA A 477 -9.66 -17.53 16.68
N VAL A 478 -10.67 -18.36 16.43
CA VAL A 478 -12.05 -18.14 16.91
C VAL A 478 -12.06 -18.15 18.43
N ALA A 479 -11.46 -19.18 19.05
CA ALA A 479 -11.39 -19.33 20.49
C ALA A 479 -10.62 -18.16 21.14
N LEU A 480 -9.49 -17.76 20.56
CA LEU A 480 -8.68 -16.63 21.01
C LEU A 480 -9.47 -15.31 20.94
N ALA A 481 -10.12 -15.04 19.82
CA ALA A 481 -10.89 -13.81 19.62
C ALA A 481 -12.07 -13.71 20.59
N ALA A 482 -12.80 -14.80 20.81
CA ALA A 482 -13.88 -14.85 21.78
C ALA A 482 -13.38 -14.59 23.22
N ARG A 483 -12.20 -15.11 23.57
CA ARG A 483 -11.63 -15.01 24.92
C ARG A 483 -11.02 -13.64 25.22
N ARG A 484 -10.28 -13.06 24.28
CA ARG A 484 -9.43 -11.87 24.49
C ARG A 484 -9.94 -10.60 23.78
N GLY A 485 -11.01 -10.71 23.00
CA GLY A 485 -11.76 -9.57 22.45
C GLY A 485 -11.21 -8.96 21.16
N PRO A 486 -11.75 -7.81 20.74
CA PRO A 486 -11.55 -7.26 19.39
C PRO A 486 -10.11 -6.91 19.01
N ALA A 487 -9.31 -6.40 19.95
CA ALA A 487 -7.94 -5.98 19.67
C ALA A 487 -7.03 -7.17 19.31
N ILE A 488 -7.14 -8.29 20.03
CA ILE A 488 -6.38 -9.49 19.66
C ILE A 488 -6.96 -10.13 18.39
N ALA A 489 -8.27 -10.03 18.16
CA ALA A 489 -8.92 -10.58 16.99
C ALA A 489 -8.43 -9.90 15.70
N ASP A 490 -8.24 -8.57 15.74
CA ASP A 490 -7.58 -7.83 14.66
C ASP A 490 -6.14 -8.33 14.44
N ALA A 491 -5.36 -8.46 15.52
CA ALA A 491 -3.98 -8.94 15.44
C ALA A 491 -3.87 -10.38 14.90
N ALA A 492 -4.72 -11.29 15.36
CA ALA A 492 -4.75 -12.69 14.93
C ALA A 492 -5.21 -12.82 13.47
N GLY A 493 -6.21 -12.04 13.06
CA GLY A 493 -6.67 -11.98 11.67
C GLY A 493 -5.65 -11.35 10.72
N ARG A 494 -4.84 -10.39 11.21
CA ARG A 494 -3.86 -9.66 10.38
C ARG A 494 -2.51 -10.36 10.29
N TRP A 495 -1.97 -10.80 11.42
CA TRP A 495 -0.57 -11.24 11.52
C TRP A 495 -0.42 -12.75 11.70
N ALA A 496 -1.44 -13.43 12.22
CA ALA A 496 -1.41 -14.87 12.44
C ALA A 496 -2.20 -15.67 11.38
N PHE A 497 -2.82 -15.00 10.39
CA PHE A 497 -3.44 -15.69 9.26
C PHE A 497 -2.37 -16.38 8.39
N PRO A 498 -2.58 -17.64 7.95
CA PRO A 498 -1.61 -18.39 7.14
C PRO A 498 -1.60 -17.91 5.68
N ASP A 499 -1.14 -16.68 5.44
CA ASP A 499 -1.17 -16.02 4.14
C ASP A 499 -0.19 -16.59 3.10
N TYR A 500 0.83 -17.32 3.55
CA TYR A 500 1.77 -18.07 2.71
C TYR A 500 1.15 -19.33 2.08
N ALA A 501 0.16 -19.94 2.76
CA ALA A 501 -0.48 -21.18 2.36
C ALA A 501 -1.55 -20.91 1.30
N ILE A 502 -1.10 -20.67 0.07
CA ILE A 502 -1.97 -20.29 -1.05
C ILE A 502 -2.33 -21.54 -1.85
N ASP A 503 -3.41 -22.17 -1.41
CA ASP A 503 -4.02 -23.36 -2.00
C ASP A 503 -5.55 -23.39 -1.78
N GLU A 504 -6.24 -24.26 -2.50
CA GLU A 504 -7.70 -24.38 -2.45
C GLU A 504 -8.19 -24.96 -1.10
N ASP A 505 -7.38 -25.78 -0.42
CA ASP A 505 -7.74 -26.39 0.86
C ASP A 505 -7.81 -25.33 1.97
N ASN A 506 -6.81 -24.45 2.06
CA ASN A 506 -6.81 -23.31 2.99
C ASN A 506 -8.01 -22.38 2.71
N GLN A 507 -8.31 -22.12 1.44
CA GLN A 507 -9.47 -21.31 1.07
C GLN A 507 -10.78 -21.97 1.52
N ALA A 508 -10.92 -23.29 1.33
CA ALA A 508 -12.10 -24.04 1.75
C ALA A 508 -12.27 -24.07 3.28
N LEU A 509 -11.16 -24.24 4.03
CA LEU A 509 -11.15 -24.20 5.50
C LEU A 509 -11.65 -22.85 6.01
N GLY A 510 -11.13 -21.75 5.47
CA GLY A 510 -11.56 -20.42 5.89
C GLY A 510 -13.00 -20.10 5.50
N GLN A 511 -13.47 -20.55 4.33
CA GLN A 511 -14.88 -20.42 3.95
C GLN A 511 -15.81 -21.22 4.87
N ALA A 512 -15.39 -22.42 5.31
CA ALA A 512 -16.14 -23.19 6.30
C ALA A 512 -16.19 -22.45 7.64
N CYS A 513 -15.06 -21.93 8.12
CA CYS A 513 -15.00 -21.12 9.35
C CYS A 513 -15.94 -19.90 9.29
N LEU A 514 -15.95 -19.16 8.18
CA LEU A 514 -16.84 -18.01 8.00
C LEU A 514 -18.34 -18.37 8.06
N ARG A 515 -18.72 -19.55 7.58
CA ARG A 515 -20.10 -20.03 7.57
C ARG A 515 -20.54 -20.61 8.91
N ASP A 516 -19.68 -21.41 9.53
CA ASP A 516 -20.07 -22.34 10.59
C ASP A 516 -19.66 -21.84 11.99
N ALA A 517 -18.63 -21.00 12.10
CA ALA A 517 -18.13 -20.50 13.38
C ALA A 517 -18.84 -19.22 13.85
N ASP A 518 -18.98 -19.10 15.17
CA ASP A 518 -19.46 -17.88 15.83
C ASP A 518 -18.31 -16.86 15.97
N LEU A 519 -18.12 -16.09 14.91
CA LEU A 519 -17.05 -15.09 14.81
C LEU A 519 -17.51 -13.73 15.35
N ILE A 520 -16.75 -13.17 16.29
CA ILE A 520 -16.92 -11.75 16.66
C ILE A 520 -16.63 -10.84 15.45
N PRO A 521 -17.25 -9.64 15.36
CA PRO A 521 -17.17 -8.78 14.18
C PRO A 521 -15.75 -8.47 13.70
N ALA A 522 -14.82 -8.19 14.63
CA ALA A 522 -13.43 -7.87 14.31
C ALA A 522 -12.71 -9.02 13.59
N LEU A 523 -12.84 -10.26 14.08
CA LEU A 523 -12.23 -11.43 13.43
C LEU A 523 -12.93 -11.73 12.10
N ARG A 524 -14.27 -11.67 12.07
CA ARG A 524 -15.04 -11.90 10.84
C ARG A 524 -14.57 -10.98 9.71
N ARG A 525 -14.43 -9.68 9.97
CA ARG A 525 -13.95 -8.70 8.97
C ARG A 525 -12.59 -9.10 8.41
N LYS A 526 -11.63 -9.43 9.29
CA LYS A 526 -10.28 -9.82 8.84
C LYS A 526 -10.26 -11.12 8.04
N LEU A 527 -11.00 -12.14 8.48
CA LEU A 527 -11.03 -13.42 7.76
C LEU A 527 -11.64 -13.25 6.37
N VAL A 528 -12.71 -12.48 6.23
CA VAL A 528 -13.32 -12.18 4.93
C VAL A 528 -12.31 -11.52 3.98
N ASP A 529 -11.56 -10.52 4.47
CA ASP A 529 -10.55 -9.81 3.68
C ASP A 529 -9.37 -10.71 3.30
N GLN A 530 -8.84 -11.47 4.25
CA GLN A 530 -7.71 -12.37 4.03
C GLN A 530 -8.05 -13.48 3.04
N LEU A 531 -9.28 -14.00 3.10
CA LEU A 531 -9.75 -15.03 2.16
C LEU A 531 -10.00 -14.47 0.75
N ASP A 532 -10.38 -13.20 0.61
CA ASP A 532 -10.40 -12.54 -0.71
C ASP A 532 -8.98 -12.38 -1.28
N ASP A 533 -8.03 -11.91 -0.47
CA ASP A 533 -6.63 -11.78 -0.88
C ASP A 533 -6.00 -13.14 -1.22
N LEU A 534 -6.35 -14.20 -0.48
CA LEU A 534 -5.97 -15.59 -0.79
C LEU A 534 -6.54 -16.03 -2.15
N GLY A 535 -7.85 -15.81 -2.37
CA GLY A 535 -8.51 -16.11 -3.64
C GLY A 535 -7.92 -15.32 -4.82
N ARG A 536 -7.50 -14.08 -4.57
CA ARG A 536 -6.78 -13.26 -5.56
C ARG A 536 -5.42 -13.87 -5.89
N ALA A 537 -4.64 -14.26 -4.88
CA ALA A 537 -3.35 -14.88 -5.10
C ALA A 537 -3.46 -16.18 -5.92
N LEU A 538 -4.50 -17.01 -5.66
CA LEU A 538 -4.79 -18.20 -6.48
C LEU A 538 -5.05 -17.84 -7.95
N ARG A 539 -5.90 -16.84 -8.22
CA ARG A 539 -6.18 -16.38 -9.60
C ARG A 539 -4.94 -15.84 -10.31
N VAL A 540 -4.07 -15.13 -9.58
CA VAL A 540 -2.82 -14.60 -10.13
C VAL A 540 -1.84 -15.72 -10.46
N ARG A 541 -1.73 -16.76 -9.62
CA ARG A 541 -0.85 -17.92 -9.85
C ARG A 541 -1.29 -18.83 -11.01
N GLN A 542 -2.57 -18.78 -11.40
CA GLN A 542 -3.13 -19.60 -12.48
C GLN A 542 -2.92 -19.01 -13.89
N LYS A 543 -2.53 -17.74 -13.99
CA LYS A 543 -2.27 -17.03 -15.25
C LYS A 543 -0.79 -17.04 -15.56
#